data_AF-A0A1S4C2D1-F1
#
_entry.id   AF-A0A1S4C2D1-F1
#
_cell.length_a   1.000
_cell.length_b   1.000
_cell.length_c   1.000
_cell.angle_alpha   90.00
_cell.angle_beta   90.00
_cell.angle_gamma   90.00
#
_symmetry.space_group_name_H-M   'P 1'
#
loop_
_entity.id
_entity.type
_entity.pdbx_description
1 polymer ?
#
loop_
_entity_poly.entity_id
_entity_poly.type
_entity_poly.pdbx_seq_one_letter_code
_entity_poly.pdbx_strand_id
1 'polypeptide(L)'
;MSVASDQATSICSHCDIYSDRAIPSTNLNLHFAHCSRNLEKCKICGDMVPKKFAEEHFLSTHAPVACSLCSETMEREILAVHRGENCPKRIVTCEYCEFPLPAIDLFEHQEVCGNRTELCHLCSRYIRLREINVHESRCNGIINNVAESSRNTHAAERDRGPPRRQPQEFSKKRLLFTIAITGIAVLLGSLLFQRKLEHTQLH
;
A
#
# COMPACT_ATOMS: atom_id res chain seq x y z
N MET A 1 -19.93 -12.56 -60.81
CA MET A 1 -20.26 -13.35 -59.61
C MET A 1 -18.97 -13.98 -59.13
N SER A 2 -18.39 -13.45 -58.04
CA SER A 2 -17.13 -13.96 -57.46
C SER A 2 -17.44 -15.20 -56.62
N VAL A 3 -16.87 -16.33 -57.01
CA VAL A 3 -17.01 -17.61 -56.32
C VAL A 3 -16.30 -17.51 -54.97
N ALA A 4 -17.06 -17.50 -53.87
CA ALA A 4 -16.49 -17.66 -52.54
C ALA A 4 -15.91 -19.07 -52.44
N SER A 5 -14.58 -19.16 -52.30
CA SER A 5 -13.91 -20.44 -52.07
C SER A 5 -14.06 -20.78 -50.59
N ASP A 6 -15.00 -21.68 -50.26
CA ASP A 6 -15.11 -22.32 -48.96
C ASP A 6 -13.88 -23.22 -48.73
N GLN A 7 -12.79 -22.65 -48.24
CA GLN A 7 -11.63 -23.44 -47.82
C GLN A 7 -11.96 -24.12 -46.50
N ALA A 8 -12.09 -25.45 -46.52
CA ALA A 8 -12.25 -26.24 -45.30
C ALA A 8 -11.08 -25.97 -44.34
N THR A 9 -11.38 -25.56 -43.11
CA THR A 9 -10.39 -25.28 -42.06
C THR A 9 -10.30 -26.42 -41.07
N SER A 10 -9.11 -26.67 -40.53
CA SER A 10 -8.83 -27.77 -39.60
C SER A 10 -8.09 -27.28 -38.36
N ILE A 11 -8.25 -27.98 -37.24
CA ILE A 11 -7.61 -27.66 -35.96
C ILE A 11 -6.29 -28.44 -35.84
N CYS A 12 -5.25 -27.78 -35.35
CA CYS A 12 -4.00 -28.43 -34.99
C CYS A 12 -4.07 -28.91 -33.53
N SER A 13 -3.82 -30.20 -33.30
CA SER A 13 -3.85 -30.84 -31.98
C SER A 13 -2.74 -30.41 -31.02
N HIS A 14 -1.75 -29.64 -31.49
CA HIS A 14 -0.63 -29.16 -30.68
C HIS A 14 -0.86 -27.77 -30.10
N CYS A 15 -1.51 -26.88 -30.86
CA CYS A 15 -1.74 -25.49 -30.45
C CYS A 15 -3.20 -25.17 -30.14
N ASP A 16 -4.10 -26.13 -30.29
CA ASP A 16 -5.52 -26.04 -29.96
C ASP A 16 -6.22 -24.78 -30.52
N ILE A 17 -5.72 -24.21 -31.64
CA ILE A 17 -6.19 -22.92 -32.16
C ILE A 17 -7.67 -23.04 -32.54
N TYR A 18 -8.52 -22.53 -31.65
CA TYR A 18 -9.90 -22.17 -31.91
C TYR A 18 -9.95 -20.66 -32.15
N SER A 19 -10.76 -20.28 -33.13
CA SER A 19 -11.27 -18.94 -33.46
C SER A 19 -10.41 -17.94 -34.26
N ASP A 20 -9.15 -17.64 -33.97
CA ASP A 20 -8.56 -16.40 -34.56
C ASP A 20 -7.58 -16.62 -35.74
N ARG A 21 -7.28 -17.87 -36.08
CA ARG A 21 -6.42 -18.24 -37.21
C ARG A 21 -6.74 -19.64 -37.71
N ALA A 22 -7.91 -19.79 -38.33
CA ALA A 22 -8.32 -21.06 -38.88
C ALA A 22 -7.29 -21.56 -39.91
N ILE A 23 -6.74 -22.75 -39.71
CA ILE A 23 -5.68 -23.30 -40.56
C ILE A 23 -6.37 -23.97 -41.76
N PRO A 24 -6.09 -23.56 -43.02
CA PRO A 24 -6.61 -24.26 -44.19
C PRO A 24 -6.22 -25.73 -44.14
N SER A 25 -7.17 -26.63 -44.38
CA SER A 25 -6.98 -28.10 -44.29
C SER A 25 -5.80 -28.60 -45.13
N THR A 26 -5.59 -28.01 -46.31
CA THR A 26 -4.46 -28.32 -47.20
C THR A 26 -3.09 -28.02 -46.58
N ASN A 27 -3.03 -27.06 -45.66
CA ASN A 27 -1.80 -26.59 -45.03
C ASN A 27 -1.61 -27.12 -43.60
N LEU A 28 -2.52 -27.97 -43.08
CA LEU A 28 -2.47 -28.48 -41.72
C LEU A 28 -1.17 -29.24 -41.42
N ASN A 29 -0.71 -30.10 -42.32
CA ASN A 29 0.50 -30.89 -42.13
C ASN A 29 1.75 -30.00 -42.02
N LEU A 30 1.84 -28.97 -42.87
CA LEU A 30 2.95 -28.00 -42.83
C LEU A 30 2.89 -27.17 -41.54
N HIS A 31 1.69 -26.73 -41.16
CA HIS A 31 1.47 -26.03 -39.90
C HIS A 31 1.88 -26.90 -38.71
N PHE A 32 1.42 -28.16 -38.64
CA PHE A 32 1.72 -29.07 -37.53
C PHE A 32 3.23 -29.28 -37.37
N ALA A 33 3.95 -29.51 -38.48
CA ALA A 33 5.39 -29.65 -38.46
C ALA A 33 6.11 -28.38 -37.95
N HIS A 34 5.65 -27.19 -38.34
CA HIS A 34 6.21 -25.93 -37.83
C HIS A 34 5.85 -25.70 -36.36
N CYS A 35 4.58 -25.88 -36.01
CA CYS A 35 4.01 -25.66 -34.70
C CYS A 35 4.68 -26.56 -33.64
N SER A 36 4.70 -27.87 -33.86
CA SER A 36 5.30 -28.84 -32.92
C SER A 36 6.80 -28.62 -32.70
N ARG A 37 7.52 -28.19 -33.73
CA ARG A 37 8.97 -27.92 -33.65
C ARG A 37 9.26 -26.63 -32.92
N ASN A 38 8.54 -25.55 -33.23
CA ASN A 38 8.92 -24.19 -32.82
C ASN A 38 8.10 -23.61 -31.67
N LEU A 39 6.91 -24.13 -31.39
CA LEU A 39 6.02 -23.62 -30.36
C LEU A 39 5.81 -24.66 -29.25
N GLU A 40 5.60 -24.18 -28.04
CA GLU A 40 5.22 -25.00 -26.89
C GLU A 40 4.17 -24.28 -26.05
N LYS A 41 3.37 -25.07 -25.33
CA LYS A 41 2.32 -24.55 -24.45
C LYS A 41 2.95 -24.21 -23.09
N CYS A 42 2.80 -22.98 -22.63
CA CYS A 42 3.25 -22.58 -21.30
C CYS A 42 2.50 -23.39 -20.24
N LYS A 43 3.23 -23.95 -19.28
CA LYS A 43 2.64 -24.79 -18.22
C LYS A 43 1.85 -24.00 -17.18
N ILE A 44 2.02 -22.67 -17.15
CA ILE A 44 1.44 -21.78 -16.13
C ILE A 44 0.18 -21.10 -16.69
N CYS A 45 0.27 -20.37 -17.81
CA CYS A 45 -0.89 -19.70 -18.42
C CYS A 45 -1.60 -20.51 -19.51
N GLY A 46 -0.94 -21.54 -20.09
CA GLY A 46 -1.50 -22.30 -21.21
C GLY A 46 -1.30 -21.67 -22.59
N ASP A 47 -0.63 -20.53 -22.70
CA ASP A 47 -0.39 -19.85 -23.97
C ASP A 47 0.62 -20.59 -24.86
N MET A 48 0.44 -20.49 -26.19
CA MET A 48 1.41 -21.02 -27.15
C MET A 48 2.56 -20.03 -27.38
N VAL A 49 3.75 -20.38 -26.87
CA VAL A 49 4.94 -19.54 -26.90
C VAL A 49 6.01 -20.15 -27.81
N PRO A 50 6.74 -19.37 -28.63
CA PRO A 50 7.90 -19.88 -29.35
C PRO A 50 8.97 -20.38 -28.37
N LYS A 51 9.48 -21.59 -28.58
CA LYS A 51 10.47 -22.23 -27.68
C LYS A 51 11.70 -21.35 -27.44
N LYS A 52 12.16 -20.62 -28.47
CA LYS A 52 13.26 -19.66 -28.36
C LYS A 52 13.01 -18.49 -27.39
N PHE A 53 11.76 -18.20 -27.08
CA PHE A 53 11.32 -17.11 -26.19
C PHE A 53 10.62 -17.64 -24.93
N ALA A 54 10.62 -18.95 -24.70
CA ALA A 54 9.94 -19.54 -23.54
C ALA A 54 10.53 -19.04 -22.21
N GLU A 55 11.86 -18.90 -22.14
CA GLU A 55 12.55 -18.35 -20.97
C GLU A 55 12.22 -16.87 -20.76
N GLU A 56 12.24 -16.06 -21.81
CA GLU A 56 11.87 -14.64 -21.75
C GLU A 56 10.41 -14.44 -21.32
N HIS A 57 9.50 -15.27 -21.85
CA HIS A 57 8.10 -15.29 -21.44
C HIS A 57 7.96 -15.62 -19.95
N PHE A 58 8.68 -16.64 -19.45
CA PHE A 58 8.68 -16.97 -18.03
C PHE A 58 9.19 -15.79 -17.20
N LEU A 59 10.34 -15.22 -17.53
CA LEU A 59 10.95 -14.11 -16.78
C LEU A 59 10.08 -12.85 -16.75
N SER A 60 9.40 -12.53 -17.84
CA SER A 60 8.54 -11.34 -17.93
C SER A 60 7.16 -11.55 -17.30
N THR A 61 6.60 -12.75 -17.41
CA THR A 61 5.18 -13.01 -17.09
C THR A 61 5.01 -13.74 -15.75
N HIS A 62 5.84 -14.74 -15.47
CA HIS A 62 5.61 -15.70 -14.38
C HIS A 62 6.70 -15.70 -13.31
N ALA A 63 7.87 -15.16 -13.60
CA ALA A 63 8.96 -15.18 -12.64
C ALA A 63 8.59 -14.42 -11.37
N PRO A 64 8.91 -14.98 -10.19
CA PRO A 64 8.72 -14.29 -8.93
C PRO A 64 9.43 -12.94 -8.90
N VAL A 65 8.79 -11.98 -8.25
CA VAL A 65 9.25 -10.60 -8.13
C VAL A 65 9.58 -10.27 -6.68
N ALA A 66 10.63 -9.48 -6.48
CA ALA A 66 11.01 -9.03 -5.15
C ALA A 66 10.18 -7.81 -4.71
N CYS A 67 9.77 -7.80 -3.45
CA CYS A 67 9.17 -6.63 -2.81
C CYS A 67 10.22 -5.53 -2.64
N SER A 68 9.90 -4.30 -3.07
CA SER A 68 10.83 -3.17 -2.99
C SER A 68 11.10 -2.68 -1.56
N LEU A 69 10.26 -3.06 -0.60
CA LEU A 69 10.41 -2.65 0.80
C LEU A 69 11.22 -3.67 1.61
N CYS A 70 10.85 -4.95 1.55
CA CYS A 70 11.48 -6.01 2.35
C CYS A 70 12.43 -6.93 1.59
N SER A 71 12.52 -6.81 0.27
CA SER A 71 13.35 -7.66 -0.61
C SER A 71 12.97 -9.16 -0.62
N GLU A 72 11.83 -9.52 -0.05
CA GLU A 72 11.29 -10.87 -0.12
C GLU A 72 10.75 -11.15 -1.54
N THR A 73 10.99 -12.35 -2.05
CA THR A 73 10.60 -12.77 -3.39
C THR A 73 9.28 -13.53 -3.34
N MET A 74 8.34 -13.18 -4.22
CA MET A 74 6.97 -13.72 -4.22
C MET A 74 6.36 -13.71 -5.62
N GLU A 75 5.23 -14.40 -5.80
CA GLU A 75 4.48 -14.35 -7.07
C GLU A 75 3.97 -12.94 -7.38
N ARG A 76 3.82 -12.61 -8.66
CA ARG A 76 3.45 -11.25 -9.10
C ARG A 76 2.04 -10.89 -8.65
N GLU A 77 1.15 -11.85 -8.64
CA GLU A 77 -0.26 -11.74 -8.26
C GLU A 77 -0.41 -11.36 -6.78
N ILE A 78 0.45 -11.90 -5.91
CA ILE A 78 0.40 -11.65 -4.46
C ILE A 78 1.17 -10.41 -4.03
N LEU A 79 2.02 -9.83 -4.89
CA LEU A 79 2.86 -8.67 -4.57
C LEU A 79 2.02 -7.46 -4.11
N ALA A 80 0.85 -7.24 -4.71
CA ALA A 80 -0.03 -6.13 -4.34
C ALA A 80 -0.56 -6.27 -2.91
N VAL A 81 -1.07 -7.46 -2.57
CA VAL A 81 -1.57 -7.80 -1.23
C VAL A 81 -0.42 -7.75 -0.21
N HIS A 82 0.75 -8.29 -0.57
CA HIS A 82 1.91 -8.21 0.29
C HIS A 82 2.26 -6.76 0.63
N ARG A 83 2.39 -5.87 -0.37
CA ARG A 83 2.74 -4.46 -0.13
C ARG A 83 1.72 -3.73 0.75
N GLY A 84 0.43 -4.02 0.58
CA GLY A 84 -0.65 -3.37 1.33
C GLY A 84 -0.82 -3.87 2.75
N GLU A 85 -0.70 -5.19 2.96
CA GLU A 85 -1.19 -5.82 4.19
C GLU A 85 -0.11 -6.63 4.92
N ASN A 86 0.71 -7.39 4.20
CA ASN A 86 1.61 -8.38 4.83
C ASN A 86 3.05 -7.88 5.00
N CYS A 87 3.46 -6.86 4.26
CA CYS A 87 4.85 -6.43 4.25
C CYS A 87 5.23 -5.88 5.64
N PRO A 88 6.27 -6.42 6.30
CA PRO A 88 6.68 -5.96 7.63
C PRO A 88 7.22 -4.53 7.61
N LYS A 89 7.70 -4.08 6.45
CA LYS A 89 8.23 -2.72 6.24
C LYS A 89 7.21 -1.75 5.63
N ARG A 90 5.94 -2.13 5.49
CA ARG A 90 4.89 -1.18 5.10
C ARG A 90 4.76 -0.11 6.18
N ILE A 91 4.44 1.12 5.76
CA ILE A 91 4.23 2.22 6.69
C ILE A 91 2.80 2.16 7.23
N VAL A 92 2.69 2.13 8.55
CA VAL A 92 1.44 2.21 9.30
C VAL A 92 1.53 3.34 10.32
N THR A 93 0.40 3.82 10.82
CA THR A 93 0.37 4.90 11.81
C THR A 93 0.03 4.37 13.19
N CYS A 94 0.75 4.84 14.21
CA CYS A 94 0.39 4.57 15.61
C CYS A 94 -0.99 5.14 15.95
N GLU A 95 -1.87 4.32 16.53
CA GLU A 95 -3.23 4.75 16.92
C GLU A 95 -3.27 5.80 18.04
N TYR A 96 -2.17 5.96 18.80
CA TYR A 96 -2.10 6.88 19.94
C TYR A 96 -1.48 8.24 19.60
N CYS A 97 -0.48 8.27 18.71
CA CYS A 97 0.25 9.50 18.40
C CYS A 97 0.34 9.83 16.92
N GLU A 98 -0.32 9.04 16.07
CA GLU A 98 -0.39 9.20 14.62
C GLU A 98 0.99 9.17 13.91
N PHE A 99 2.03 8.75 14.63
CA PHE A 99 3.37 8.68 14.06
C PHE A 99 3.45 7.57 13.00
N PRO A 100 3.95 7.85 11.78
CA PRO A 100 4.14 6.85 10.74
C PRO A 100 5.43 6.05 10.97
N LEU A 101 5.32 4.72 10.99
CA LEU A 101 6.44 3.81 11.20
C LEU A 101 6.25 2.46 10.47
N PRO A 102 7.34 1.69 10.27
CA PRO A 102 7.23 0.33 9.75
C PRO A 102 6.32 -0.55 10.62
N ALA A 103 5.52 -1.41 9.99
CA ALA A 103 4.60 -2.29 10.72
C ALA A 103 5.29 -3.24 11.70
N ILE A 104 6.51 -3.66 11.42
CA ILE A 104 7.33 -4.47 12.32
C ILE A 104 7.63 -3.76 13.65
N ASP A 105 7.74 -2.43 13.65
CA ASP A 105 8.07 -1.63 14.82
C ASP A 105 6.82 -1.15 15.58
N LEU A 106 5.62 -1.32 15.00
CA LEU A 106 4.37 -0.76 15.53
C LEU A 106 4.05 -1.27 16.94
N PHE A 107 4.19 -2.56 17.18
CA PHE A 107 3.81 -3.17 18.47
C PHE A 107 4.71 -2.66 19.61
N GLU A 108 6.02 -2.70 19.43
CA GLU A 108 6.98 -2.18 20.42
C GLU A 108 6.75 -0.69 20.69
N HIS A 109 6.51 0.08 19.62
CA HIS A 109 6.16 1.49 19.76
C HIS A 109 4.85 1.69 20.54
N GLN A 110 3.79 0.93 20.27
CA GLN A 110 2.49 1.07 20.95
C GLN A 110 2.55 0.71 22.43
N GLU A 111 3.40 -0.24 22.83
CA GLU A 111 3.60 -0.59 24.24
C GLU A 111 4.19 0.57 25.04
N VAL A 112 5.11 1.34 24.45
CA VAL A 112 5.67 2.53 25.11
C VAL A 112 4.76 3.74 24.94
N CYS A 113 4.27 3.98 23.72
CA CYS A 113 3.47 5.15 23.39
C CYS A 113 2.13 5.14 24.12
N GLY A 114 1.45 4.00 24.23
CA GLY A 114 0.15 3.89 24.89
C GLY A 114 0.20 4.18 26.40
N ASN A 115 1.36 3.97 27.02
CA ASN A 115 1.60 4.27 28.44
C ASN A 115 1.90 5.74 28.72
N ARG A 116 2.17 6.56 27.69
CA ARG A 116 2.30 8.01 27.86
C ARG A 116 0.97 8.58 28.32
N THR A 117 1.03 9.61 29.16
CA THR A 117 -0.15 10.30 29.67
C THR A 117 -0.29 11.70 29.11
N GLU A 118 -1.53 12.12 28.90
CA GLU A 118 -1.90 13.49 28.57
C GLU A 118 -2.85 14.06 29.62
N LEU A 119 -2.80 15.38 29.81
CA LEU A 119 -3.62 16.06 30.79
C LEU A 119 -5.01 16.30 30.20
N CYS A 120 -6.04 15.71 30.79
CA CYS A 120 -7.42 16.05 30.47
C CYS A 120 -7.73 17.45 31.01
N HIS A 121 -8.10 18.38 30.13
CA HIS A 121 -8.42 19.76 30.51
C HIS A 121 -9.75 19.90 31.27
N LEU A 122 -10.64 18.91 31.17
CA LEU A 122 -11.95 18.95 31.83
C LEU A 122 -11.86 18.54 33.30
N CYS A 123 -11.13 17.47 33.62
CA CYS A 123 -11.02 16.96 34.99
C CYS A 123 -9.63 17.12 35.61
N SER A 124 -8.66 17.70 34.88
CA SER A 124 -7.27 17.92 35.29
C SER A 124 -6.51 16.65 35.69
N ARG A 125 -6.95 15.47 35.23
CA ARG A 125 -6.25 14.19 35.45
C ARG A 125 -5.33 13.85 34.29
N TYR A 126 -4.19 13.23 34.61
CA TYR A 126 -3.32 12.61 33.62
C TYR A 126 -3.90 11.25 33.22
N ILE A 127 -4.28 11.11 31.97
CA ILE A 127 -4.91 9.92 31.40
C ILE A 127 -3.93 9.28 30.42
N ARG A 128 -3.78 7.96 30.45
CA ARG A 128 -2.95 7.25 29.47
C ARG A 128 -3.56 7.31 28.09
N LEU A 129 -2.74 7.40 27.05
CA LEU A 129 -3.21 7.48 25.67
C LEU A 129 -4.07 6.25 25.28
N ARG A 130 -3.71 5.04 25.75
CA ARG A 130 -4.54 3.83 25.51
C ARG A 130 -5.93 3.91 26.15
N GLU A 131 -6.09 4.73 27.19
CA GLU A 131 -7.33 4.89 27.95
C GLU A 131 -8.12 6.15 27.52
N ILE A 132 -7.60 6.96 26.60
CA ILE A 132 -8.13 8.30 26.31
C ILE A 132 -9.56 8.25 25.74
N ASN A 133 -9.83 7.36 24.79
CA ASN A 133 -11.16 7.21 24.19
C ASN A 133 -12.23 6.81 25.24
N VAL A 134 -11.86 5.92 26.17
CA VAL A 134 -12.73 5.50 27.27
C VAL A 134 -12.95 6.66 28.23
N HIS A 135 -11.90 7.41 28.55
CA HIS A 135 -11.99 8.57 29.40
C HIS A 135 -12.88 9.65 28.80
N GLU A 136 -12.71 10.02 27.54
CA GLU A 136 -13.50 11.04 26.85
C GLU A 136 -15.00 10.72 26.91
N SER A 137 -15.38 9.46 26.70
CA SER A 137 -16.79 9.03 26.77
C SER A 137 -17.41 9.10 28.16
N ARG A 138 -16.61 9.14 29.23
CA ARG A 138 -17.04 9.09 30.64
C ARG A 138 -16.60 10.31 31.45
N CYS A 139 -15.97 11.29 30.81
CA CYS A 139 -15.39 12.42 31.52
C CYS A 139 -16.50 13.39 31.94
N ASN A 140 -16.78 13.43 33.24
CA ASN A 140 -17.81 14.31 33.80
C ASN A 140 -17.28 15.72 34.13
N GLY A 141 -16.02 16.05 33.79
CA GLY A 141 -15.39 17.34 34.11
C GLY A 141 -15.24 17.64 35.60
N ILE A 142 -15.51 16.66 36.47
CA ILE A 142 -15.38 16.84 37.91
C ILE A 142 -13.89 16.80 38.26
N ILE A 143 -13.38 17.93 38.74
CA ILE A 143 -12.04 18.03 39.32
C ILE A 143 -12.09 17.37 40.70
N ASN A 144 -11.85 16.07 40.73
CA ASN A 144 -11.64 15.37 41.99
C ASN A 144 -10.26 15.78 42.52
N ASN A 145 -10.23 16.69 43.49
CA ASN A 145 -9.02 17.05 44.26
C ASN A 145 -8.51 15.90 45.15
N VAL A 146 -9.07 14.70 45.01
CA VAL A 146 -8.56 13.50 45.65
C VAL A 146 -7.40 13.03 44.81
N ALA A 147 -6.20 13.40 45.22
CA ALA A 147 -4.98 12.70 44.84
C ALA A 147 -5.26 11.21 44.96
N GLU A 148 -5.40 10.53 43.83
CA GLU A 148 -5.76 9.12 43.76
C GLU A 148 -4.56 8.34 44.28
N SER A 149 -4.55 8.19 45.61
CA SER A 149 -3.71 7.30 46.39
C SER A 149 -4.15 5.87 46.10
N SER A 150 -3.92 5.42 44.87
CA SER A 150 -4.02 4.02 44.49
C SER A 150 -2.70 3.57 43.88
N ARG A 151 -1.65 3.55 44.71
CA ARG A 151 -0.58 2.57 44.60
C ARG A 151 -0.33 1.99 45.98
N ASN A 152 -0.89 0.80 46.20
CA ASN A 152 -0.43 -0.12 47.23
C ASN A 152 1.08 -0.31 47.06
N THR A 153 1.80 -0.04 48.13
CA THR A 153 3.09 -0.56 48.55
C THR A 153 3.88 -1.38 47.52
N HIS A 154 4.91 -0.77 46.94
CA HIS A 154 6.27 -1.31 47.04
C HIS A 154 7.24 -0.13 47.11
N ALA A 155 7.88 0.01 48.28
CA ALA A 155 8.97 0.95 48.49
C ALA A 155 10.19 0.49 47.70
N ALA A 156 10.64 1.32 46.76
CA ALA A 156 12.00 1.28 46.24
C ALA A 156 12.46 2.73 46.05
N GLU A 157 13.73 2.93 46.37
CA GLU A 157 14.38 4.17 46.78
C GLU A 157 14.25 5.37 45.83
N ARG A 158 14.31 6.55 46.46
CA ARG A 158 14.56 7.83 45.80
C ARG A 158 15.91 7.78 45.09
N ASP A 159 15.93 8.14 43.82
CA ASP A 159 17.07 8.86 43.27
C ASP A 159 16.61 10.10 42.49
N ARG A 160 17.34 11.21 42.68
CA ARG A 160 17.01 12.54 42.16
C ARG A 160 17.36 12.61 40.66
N GLY A 161 16.36 12.75 39.80
CA GLY A 161 16.52 13.06 38.38
C GLY A 161 16.37 14.56 38.03
N PRO A 162 16.96 15.04 36.90
CA PRO A 162 17.17 16.46 36.56
C PRO A 162 15.93 17.13 35.90
N PRO A 163 15.95 18.45 35.59
CA PRO A 163 14.73 19.25 35.62
C PRO A 163 13.78 19.03 34.44
N ARG A 164 12.50 19.18 34.79
CA ARG A 164 11.30 19.38 33.98
C ARG A 164 11.57 19.99 32.59
N ARG A 165 11.36 19.20 31.53
CA ARG A 165 11.19 19.78 30.17
C ARG A 165 9.90 20.59 30.15
N GLN A 166 10.01 21.81 29.63
CA GLN A 166 8.89 22.74 29.47
C GLN A 166 7.77 22.12 28.61
N PRO A 167 6.51 22.52 28.79
CA PRO A 167 5.45 22.14 27.88
C PRO A 167 5.81 22.66 26.50
N GLN A 168 5.92 21.75 25.53
CA GLN A 168 5.88 22.16 24.14
C GLN A 168 4.45 22.63 23.91
N GLU A 169 4.25 23.95 23.98
CA GLU A 169 3.02 24.56 23.50
C GLU A 169 2.77 24.00 22.11
N PHE A 170 1.70 23.23 21.95
CA PHE A 170 1.02 23.10 20.66
C PHE A 170 0.41 24.47 20.35
N SER A 171 1.31 25.38 20.00
CA SER A 171 1.02 26.72 19.59
C SER A 171 0.25 26.62 18.28
N LYS A 172 -0.81 27.42 18.17
CA LYS A 172 -1.74 27.62 17.04
C LYS A 172 -1.06 27.81 15.66
N LYS A 173 0.27 27.81 15.60
CA LYS A 173 1.14 27.81 14.43
C LYS A 173 0.94 26.59 13.51
N ARG A 174 0.66 25.38 14.02
CA ARG A 174 0.45 24.19 13.15
C ARG A 174 -0.85 24.28 12.33
N LEU A 175 -1.86 24.99 12.84
CA LEU A 175 -3.10 25.28 12.11
C LEU A 175 -2.88 26.33 11.00
N LEU A 176 -1.99 27.31 11.22
CA LEU A 176 -1.64 28.30 10.21
C LEU A 176 -0.75 27.72 9.09
N PHE A 177 0.16 26.78 9.42
CA PHE A 177 1.02 26.14 8.42
C PHE A 177 0.23 25.22 7.46
N THR A 178 -0.79 24.50 7.92
CA THR A 178 -1.65 23.68 7.05
C THR A 178 -2.56 24.53 6.15
N ILE A 179 -3.04 25.67 6.62
CA ILE A 179 -3.82 26.62 5.81
C ILE A 179 -2.94 27.30 4.75
N ALA A 180 -1.69 27.64 5.06
CA ALA A 180 -0.76 28.25 4.11
C ALA A 180 -0.32 27.29 2.99
N ILE A 181 -0.07 26.01 3.31
CA ILE A 181 0.37 25.00 2.32
C ILE A 181 -0.77 24.65 1.35
N THR A 182 -2.01 24.55 1.85
CA THR A 182 -3.19 24.30 1.01
C THR A 182 -3.55 25.53 0.16
N GLY A 183 -3.40 26.75 0.69
CA GLY A 183 -3.62 27.99 -0.08
C GLY A 183 -2.64 28.22 -1.23
N ILE A 184 -1.34 27.92 -1.03
CA ILE A 184 -0.31 28.07 -2.08
C ILE A 184 -0.51 27.02 -3.20
N ALA A 185 -0.94 25.80 -2.88
CA ALA A 185 -1.21 24.76 -3.87
C ALA A 185 -2.39 25.12 -4.79
N VAL A 186 -3.45 25.76 -4.25
CA VAL A 186 -4.62 26.19 -5.03
C VAL A 186 -4.28 27.38 -5.94
N LEU A 187 -3.46 28.33 -5.47
CA LEU A 187 -3.04 29.48 -6.28
C LEU A 187 -2.10 29.08 -7.43
N LEU A 188 -1.12 28.19 -7.17
CA LEU A 188 -0.23 27.68 -8.22
C LEU A 188 -0.99 26.81 -9.23
N GLY A 189 -1.94 25.99 -8.78
CA GLY A 189 -2.80 25.20 -9.67
C GLY A 189 -3.66 26.07 -10.58
N SER A 190 -4.18 27.19 -10.06
CA SER A 190 -5.04 28.12 -10.82
C SER A 190 -4.26 28.91 -11.88
N LEU A 191 -3.03 29.36 -11.57
CA LEU A 191 -2.17 30.06 -12.53
C LEU A 191 -1.67 29.16 -13.66
N LEU A 192 -1.35 27.89 -13.37
CA LEU A 192 -0.97 26.91 -14.39
C LEU A 192 -2.14 26.54 -15.31
N PHE A 193 -3.37 26.49 -14.77
CA PHE A 193 -4.57 26.24 -15.57
C PHE A 193 -4.94 27.42 -16.49
N GLN A 194 -4.83 28.67 -16.01
CA GLN A 194 -5.05 29.85 -16.84
C GLN A 194 -4.03 29.95 -17.98
N ARG A 195 -2.76 29.61 -17.72
CA ARG A 195 -1.69 29.63 -18.75
C ARG A 195 -1.87 28.56 -19.83
N LYS A 196 -2.51 27.42 -19.49
CA LYS A 196 -2.88 26.38 -20.48
C LYS A 196 -4.06 26.79 -21.36
N LEU A 197 -4.98 27.62 -20.84
CA LEU A 197 -6.14 28.09 -21.60
C LEU A 197 -5.74 29.13 -22.67
N GLU A 198 -4.80 30.03 -22.37
CA GLU A 198 -4.32 31.01 -23.35
C GLU A 198 -3.51 30.40 -24.50
N HIS A 199 -2.75 29.32 -24.24
CA HIS A 199 -1.96 28.64 -25.27
C HIS A 199 -2.81 27.76 -26.22
N THR A 200 -4.09 27.55 -25.91
CA THR A 200 -5.02 26.77 -26.74
C THR A 200 -5.88 27.67 -27.65
N GLN A 201 -5.82 28.99 -27.49
CA GLN A 201 -6.56 29.96 -28.32
C GLN A 201 -5.69 30.63 -29.41
N LEU A 202 -4.41 30.27 -29.53
CA LEU A 202 -3.47 30.84 -30.52
C LEU A 202 -2.80 29.78 -31.43
N HIS A 203 -3.46 28.65 -31.67
CA HIS A 203 -3.05 27.67 -32.67
C HIS A 203 -4.21 27.18 -33.50
#